data_AF-A0A2S7YH72-F1
#
_entry.id   AF-A0A2S7YH72-F1
#
_cell.length_a   1.000
_cell.length_b   1.000
_cell.length_c   1.000
_cell.angle_alpha   90.00
_cell.angle_beta   90.00
_cell.angle_gamma   90.00
#
_symmetry.space_group_name_H-M   'P 1'
#
loop_
_entity.id
_entity.type
_entity.pdbx_description
1 polymer ?
#
loop_
_entity_poly.entity_id
_entity_poly.type
_entity_poly.pdbx_seq_one_letter_code
_entity_poly.pdbx_strand_id
1 'polypeptide(L)'
;MLQGKLPEAENILLKALGEPKRLLGVKRLDSLYTMTGLADLYLSQEKLQEAEALCLKVVRGYEETLGRDIITTAFALLQLGSVYLAQRRFEEAKKIYLEILKKPMRKPGLEPHLAMFAALDLGWLYHIRGRFRGAESMFRRALGGFEVWLGPNHKQTLVLVSRLGHLCMEQDRADKAEPLLARALHGYEETIGPAGFAQSREALEAVADMGMLRLSQDQQREARGYLRRAHDGYMSLLGPDHARTRQPQTVLRELEWLSVFD
;
A
#
# COMPACT_ATOMS: atom_id res chain seq x y z
N MET A 1 -14.56 -10.15 -3.26
CA MET A 1 -15.75 -10.22 -2.38
C MET A 1 -15.67 -9.26 -1.17
N LEU A 2 -15.09 -8.06 -1.28
CA LEU A 2 -15.06 -7.09 -0.17
C LEU A 2 -16.25 -6.11 -0.18
N GLN A 3 -16.82 -5.80 -1.35
CA GLN A 3 -17.86 -4.77 -1.50
C GLN A 3 -19.17 -5.07 -0.76
N GLY A 4 -19.53 -6.34 -0.54
CA GLY A 4 -20.76 -6.71 0.18
C GLY A 4 -20.68 -6.58 1.71
N LYS A 5 -19.47 -6.58 2.30
CA LYS A 5 -19.27 -6.55 3.76
C LYS A 5 -19.06 -5.15 4.34
N LEU A 6 -18.84 -4.15 3.48
CA LEU A 6 -18.59 -2.77 3.89
C LEU A 6 -19.83 -2.11 4.53
N PRO A 7 -21.07 -2.28 4.01
CA PRO A 7 -22.26 -1.70 4.64
C PRO A 7 -22.59 -2.33 5.99
N GLU A 8 -22.31 -3.62 6.17
CA GLU A 8 -22.50 -4.31 7.45
C GLU A 8 -21.52 -3.81 8.50
N ALA A 9 -20.24 -3.65 8.13
CA ALA A 9 -19.23 -3.07 9.01
C ALA A 9 -19.58 -1.63 9.43
N GLU A 10 -20.07 -0.82 8.49
CA GLU A 10 -20.54 0.55 8.76
C GLU A 10 -21.66 0.55 9.79
N ASN A 11 -22.66 -0.29 9.60
CA ASN A 11 -23.81 -0.41 10.50
C ASN A 11 -23.40 -0.88 11.90
N ILE A 12 -22.48 -1.86 12.01
CA ILE A 12 -21.97 -2.34 13.30
C ILE A 12 -21.22 -1.21 14.04
N LEU A 13 -20.34 -0.49 13.35
CA LEU A 13 -19.56 0.61 13.94
C LEU A 13 -20.47 1.77 14.36
N LEU A 14 -21.46 2.12 13.53
CA LEU A 14 -22.46 3.14 13.86
C LEU A 14 -23.32 2.72 15.07
N LYS A 15 -23.74 1.45 15.17
CA LYS A 15 -24.47 0.95 16.35
C LYS A 15 -23.63 1.00 17.62
N ALA A 16 -22.36 0.63 17.56
CA ALA A 16 -21.45 0.69 18.70
C ALA A 16 -21.21 2.13 19.19
N LEU A 17 -21.26 3.08 18.27
CA LEU A 17 -21.14 4.52 18.53
C LEU A 17 -22.46 5.19 18.96
N GLY A 18 -23.61 4.56 18.68
CA GLY A 18 -24.93 5.17 18.82
C GLY A 18 -25.23 6.15 17.67
N GLU A 19 -26.37 6.85 17.75
CA GLU A 19 -26.84 7.71 16.65
C GLU A 19 -25.80 8.77 16.18
N PRO A 20 -25.63 8.99 14.86
CA PRO A 20 -24.66 9.94 14.31
C PRO A 20 -24.75 11.36 14.87
N LYS A 21 -25.96 11.84 15.19
CA LYS A 21 -26.19 13.16 15.79
C LYS A 21 -25.64 13.27 17.22
N ARG A 22 -25.65 12.18 17.98
CA ARG A 22 -25.11 12.13 19.35
C ARG A 22 -23.59 12.04 19.37
N LEU A 23 -22.97 11.64 18.26
CA LEU A 23 -21.53 11.48 18.20
C LEU A 23 -20.79 12.81 18.28
N LEU A 24 -21.36 13.92 17.83
CA LEU A 24 -20.68 15.22 17.66
C LEU A 24 -20.02 15.81 18.94
N GLY A 25 -20.22 15.23 20.13
CA GLY A 25 -19.56 15.64 21.38
C GLY A 25 -18.88 14.53 22.20
N VAL A 26 -18.73 13.31 21.69
CA VAL A 26 -18.20 12.18 22.49
C VAL A 26 -16.66 12.17 22.52
N LYS A 27 -16.09 12.30 23.73
CA LYS A 27 -14.63 12.29 23.99
C LYS A 27 -14.09 11.02 24.68
N ARG A 28 -14.90 9.97 24.85
CA ARG A 28 -14.45 8.74 25.52
C ARG A 28 -13.48 7.96 24.62
N LEU A 29 -12.35 7.49 25.18
CA LEU A 29 -11.29 6.80 24.43
C LEU A 29 -11.80 5.60 23.62
N ASP A 30 -12.74 4.82 24.18
CA ASP A 30 -13.35 3.68 23.49
C ASP A 30 -14.13 4.11 22.24
N SER A 31 -14.86 5.22 22.34
CA SER A 31 -15.58 5.80 21.21
C SER A 31 -14.62 6.34 20.14
N LEU A 32 -13.46 6.87 20.54
CA LEU A 32 -12.43 7.33 19.60
C LEU A 32 -11.83 6.14 18.83
N TYR A 33 -11.61 5.00 19.48
CA TYR A 33 -11.14 3.77 18.83
C TYR A 33 -12.17 3.19 17.85
N THR A 34 -13.46 3.24 18.17
CA THR A 34 -14.49 2.83 17.19
C THR A 34 -14.59 3.81 16.02
N MET A 35 -14.37 5.11 16.26
CA MET A 35 -14.35 6.13 15.22
C MET A 35 -13.17 6.00 14.25
N THR A 36 -11.99 5.51 14.68
CA THR A 36 -10.86 5.25 13.77
C THR A 36 -11.20 4.16 12.76
N GLY A 37 -11.82 3.07 13.21
CA GLY A 37 -12.30 2.01 12.31
C GLY A 37 -13.35 2.49 11.30
N LEU A 38 -14.22 3.42 11.71
CA LEU A 38 -15.21 4.01 10.81
C LEU A 38 -14.56 4.97 9.79
N ALA A 39 -13.52 5.71 10.19
CA ALA A 39 -12.78 6.58 9.27
C ALA A 39 -12.05 5.76 8.19
N ASP A 40 -11.42 4.64 8.55
CA ASP A 40 -10.80 3.72 7.58
C ASP A 40 -11.84 3.14 6.60
N LEU A 41 -13.04 2.84 7.12
CA LEU A 41 -14.14 2.36 6.28
C LEU A 41 -14.58 3.43 5.26
N TYR A 42 -14.79 4.66 5.71
CA TYR A 42 -15.13 5.77 4.81
C TYR A 42 -14.03 6.05 3.79
N LEU A 43 -12.76 5.97 4.19
CA LEU A 43 -11.63 6.09 3.26
C LEU A 43 -11.69 5.01 2.17
N SER A 44 -11.99 3.76 2.54
CA SER A 44 -12.15 2.64 1.58
C SER A 44 -13.34 2.78 0.63
N GLN A 45 -14.35 3.56 1.02
CA GLN A 45 -15.54 3.88 0.23
C GLN A 45 -15.40 5.20 -0.54
N GLU A 46 -14.22 5.83 -0.52
CA GLU A 46 -13.96 7.16 -1.12
C GLU A 46 -14.83 8.30 -0.55
N LYS A 47 -15.44 8.10 0.63
CA LYS A 47 -16.14 9.13 1.42
C LYS A 47 -15.14 9.99 2.18
N LEU A 48 -14.32 10.74 1.42
CA LEU A 48 -13.11 11.37 1.95
C LEU A 48 -13.40 12.50 2.94
N GLN A 49 -14.51 13.23 2.78
CA GLN A 49 -14.90 14.32 3.67
C GLN A 49 -15.37 13.79 5.03
N GLU A 50 -16.14 12.70 5.02
CA GLU A 50 -16.62 12.03 6.23
C GLU A 50 -15.45 11.38 6.99
N ALA A 51 -14.52 10.75 6.27
CA ALA A 51 -13.29 10.22 6.84
C ALA A 51 -12.46 11.31 7.52
N GLU A 52 -12.26 12.46 6.85
CA GLU A 52 -11.53 13.60 7.42
C GLU A 52 -12.21 14.14 8.69
N ALA A 53 -13.52 14.36 8.64
CA ALA A 53 -14.27 14.89 9.78
C ALA A 53 -14.15 13.99 11.00
N LEU A 54 -14.20 12.66 10.81
CA LEU A 54 -13.98 11.68 11.87
C LEU A 54 -12.53 11.71 12.38
N CYS A 55 -11.53 11.63 11.50
CA CYS A 55 -10.13 11.67 11.88
C CYS A 55 -9.77 12.93 12.67
N LEU A 56 -10.21 14.12 12.23
CA LEU A 56 -9.98 15.39 12.93
C LEU A 56 -10.59 15.40 14.32
N LYS A 57 -11.73 14.74 14.51
CA LYS A 57 -12.38 14.63 15.82
C LYS A 57 -11.65 13.64 16.73
N VAL A 58 -11.19 12.52 16.17
CA VAL A 58 -10.36 11.55 16.89
C VAL A 58 -9.04 12.17 17.36
N VAL A 59 -8.33 12.84 16.45
CA VAL A 59 -7.06 13.51 16.76
C VAL A 59 -7.26 14.53 17.88
N ARG A 60 -8.27 15.42 17.78
CA ARG A 60 -8.58 16.38 18.84
C ARG A 60 -8.90 15.71 20.17
N GLY A 61 -9.71 14.65 20.16
CA GLY A 61 -10.06 13.91 21.37
C GLY A 61 -8.83 13.28 22.05
N TYR A 62 -7.94 12.66 21.29
CA TYR A 62 -6.71 12.08 21.84
C TYR A 62 -5.69 13.15 22.28
N GLU A 63 -5.53 14.25 21.54
CA GLU A 63 -4.65 15.35 21.92
C GLU A 63 -5.08 15.99 23.24
N GLU A 64 -6.39 16.20 23.46
CA GLU A 64 -6.92 16.77 24.70
C GLU A 64 -6.82 15.82 25.90
N THR A 65 -6.97 14.51 25.68
CA THR A 65 -7.05 13.52 26.77
C THR A 65 -5.70 12.90 27.13
N LEU A 66 -4.86 12.64 26.14
CA LEU A 66 -3.58 11.94 26.29
C LEU A 66 -2.38 12.83 25.96
N GLY A 67 -2.60 13.93 25.24
CA GLY A 67 -1.54 14.75 24.67
C GLY A 67 -1.14 14.29 23.27
N ARG A 68 -0.44 15.18 22.55
CA ARG A 68 -0.02 14.98 21.16
C ARG A 68 1.11 13.96 20.98
N ASP A 69 1.95 13.82 21.99
CA ASP A 69 3.21 13.06 21.90
C ASP A 69 3.07 11.60 22.33
N ILE A 70 1.85 11.06 22.22
CA ILE A 70 1.51 9.68 22.58
C ILE A 70 1.24 8.89 21.30
N ILE A 71 1.67 7.62 21.31
CA ILE A 71 1.58 6.69 20.18
C ILE A 71 0.15 6.59 19.63
N THR A 72 -0.87 6.53 20.49
CA THR A 72 -2.28 6.50 20.09
C THR A 72 -2.68 7.73 19.26
N THR A 73 -2.26 8.92 19.69
CA THR A 73 -2.51 10.17 18.96
C THR A 73 -1.76 10.19 17.63
N ALA A 74 -0.52 9.68 17.60
CA ALA A 74 0.27 9.56 16.38
C ALA A 74 -0.37 8.62 15.34
N PHE A 75 -0.99 7.51 15.75
CA PHE A 75 -1.75 6.63 14.84
C PHE A 75 -2.96 7.35 14.23
N ALA A 76 -3.71 8.11 15.03
CA ALA A 76 -4.83 8.91 14.52
C ALA A 76 -4.35 10.00 13.54
N LEU A 77 -3.19 10.60 13.81
CA LEU A 77 -2.54 11.52 12.88
C LEU A 77 -2.13 10.82 11.58
N LEU A 78 -1.55 9.62 11.62
CA LEU A 78 -1.25 8.84 10.39
C LEU A 78 -2.49 8.63 9.54
N GLN A 79 -3.60 8.20 10.14
CA GLN A 79 -4.87 8.04 9.41
C GLN A 79 -5.34 9.34 8.77
N LEU A 80 -5.28 10.46 9.50
CA LEU A 80 -5.60 11.78 8.94
C LEU A 80 -4.68 12.14 7.76
N GLY A 81 -3.38 11.84 7.89
CA GLY A 81 -2.41 12.00 6.80
C GLY A 81 -2.81 11.20 5.55
N SER A 82 -3.26 9.95 5.72
CA SER A 82 -3.68 9.08 4.62
C SER A 82 -4.98 9.57 3.95
N VAL A 83 -5.91 10.13 4.73
CA VAL A 83 -7.08 10.83 4.18
C VAL A 83 -6.65 12.04 3.35
N TYR A 84 -5.73 12.88 3.85
CA TYR A 84 -5.20 14.01 3.08
C TYR A 84 -4.47 13.56 1.81
N LEU A 85 -3.72 12.46 1.86
CA LEU A 85 -3.06 11.89 0.69
C LEU A 85 -4.08 11.47 -0.37
N ALA A 86 -5.15 10.78 0.02
CA ALA A 86 -6.24 10.39 -0.87
C ALA A 86 -6.97 11.60 -1.48
N GLN A 87 -7.14 12.67 -0.69
CA GLN A 87 -7.69 13.96 -1.15
C GLN A 87 -6.70 14.79 -2.00
N ARG A 88 -5.48 14.29 -2.28
CA ARG A 88 -4.42 15.05 -2.97
C ARG A 88 -3.97 16.32 -2.21
N ARG A 89 -4.19 16.38 -0.90
CA ARG A 89 -3.73 17.45 0.00
C ARG A 89 -2.35 17.11 0.56
N PHE A 90 -1.39 17.13 -0.36
CA PHE A 90 -0.09 16.53 -0.14
C PHE A 90 0.78 17.30 0.86
N GLU A 91 0.65 18.62 0.99
CA GLU A 91 1.47 19.38 1.95
C GLU A 91 1.01 19.11 3.38
N GLU A 92 -0.30 19.01 3.61
CA GLU A 92 -0.85 18.61 4.92
C GLU A 92 -0.45 17.17 5.28
N ALA A 93 -0.59 16.23 4.35
CA ALA A 93 -0.19 14.84 4.56
C ALA A 93 1.32 14.75 4.89
N LYS A 94 2.15 15.43 4.10
CA LYS A 94 3.61 15.46 4.29
C LYS A 94 4.00 16.04 5.65
N LYS A 95 3.34 17.11 6.09
CA LYS A 95 3.61 17.73 7.40
C LYS A 95 3.41 16.72 8.53
N ILE A 96 2.30 15.97 8.49
CA ILE A 96 2.00 14.93 9.48
C ILE A 96 3.06 13.82 9.47
N TYR A 97 3.36 13.25 8.29
CA TYR A 97 4.33 12.15 8.21
C TYR A 97 5.73 12.56 8.67
N LEU A 98 6.17 13.77 8.32
CA LEU A 98 7.46 14.30 8.78
C LEU A 98 7.47 14.61 10.27
N GLU A 99 6.35 15.05 10.85
CA GLU A 99 6.23 15.24 12.30
C GLU A 99 6.51 13.92 13.04
N ILE A 100 5.85 12.84 12.61
CA ILE A 100 5.98 11.51 13.22
C ILE A 100 7.39 10.93 13.01
N LEU A 101 8.00 11.14 11.84
CA LEU A 101 9.35 10.63 11.56
C LEU A 101 10.47 11.37 12.32
N LYS A 102 10.23 12.61 12.76
CA LYS A 102 11.21 13.45 13.45
C LYS A 102 11.09 13.39 14.96
N LYS A 103 9.87 13.22 15.47
CA LYS A 103 9.58 13.36 16.90
C LYS A 103 9.52 11.99 17.57
N PRO A 104 10.36 11.71 18.57
CA PRO A 104 10.19 10.52 19.39
C PRO A 104 8.86 10.60 20.15
N MET A 105 8.15 9.48 20.22
CA MET A 105 6.84 9.36 20.86
C MET A 105 7.01 8.81 22.27
N ARG A 106 6.21 9.29 23.22
CA ARG A 106 6.29 8.85 24.62
C ARG A 106 5.71 7.43 24.78
N LYS A 107 6.54 6.43 24.48
CA LYS A 107 6.55 5.05 24.98
C LYS A 107 7.65 4.28 24.21
N PRO A 108 8.74 3.86 24.87
CA PRO A 108 9.76 3.04 24.23
C PRO A 108 9.17 1.72 23.71
N GLY A 109 9.57 1.29 22.51
CA GLY A 109 9.29 -0.05 21.96
C GLY A 109 8.28 -0.13 20.81
N LEU A 110 7.39 0.84 20.64
CA LEU A 110 6.41 0.89 19.53
C LEU A 110 6.73 1.97 18.47
N GLU A 111 7.68 2.86 18.76
CA GLU A 111 8.17 3.89 17.84
C GLU A 111 8.65 3.35 16.48
N PRO A 112 9.31 2.17 16.39
CA PRO A 112 9.73 1.63 15.10
C PRO A 112 8.56 1.36 14.15
N HIS A 113 7.40 0.94 14.66
CA HIS A 113 6.21 0.66 13.83
C HIS A 113 5.58 1.96 13.31
N LEU A 114 5.47 2.99 14.14
CA LEU A 114 4.95 4.30 13.70
C LEU A 114 5.84 4.92 12.62
N ALA A 115 7.16 4.89 12.83
CA ALA A 115 8.11 5.42 11.85
C ALA A 115 8.08 4.61 10.54
N MET A 116 7.88 3.30 10.62
CA MET A 116 7.71 2.42 9.47
C MET A 116 6.48 2.81 8.63
N PHE A 117 5.30 2.98 9.24
CA PHE A 117 4.09 3.39 8.51
C PHE A 117 4.20 4.82 7.96
N ALA A 118 4.72 5.77 8.75
CA ALA A 118 4.93 7.14 8.29
C ALA A 118 5.88 7.22 7.08
N ALA A 119 6.94 6.39 7.08
CA ALA A 119 7.86 6.29 5.96
C ALA A 119 7.18 5.66 4.73
N LEU A 120 6.36 4.62 4.91
CA LEU A 120 5.61 4.01 3.81
C LEU A 120 4.70 5.04 3.12
N ASP A 121 3.90 5.77 3.90
CA ASP A 121 2.95 6.74 3.35
C ASP A 121 3.64 7.97 2.74
N LEU A 122 4.73 8.43 3.33
CA LEU A 122 5.56 9.47 2.73
C LEU A 122 6.23 9.00 1.44
N GLY A 123 6.60 7.73 1.35
CA GLY A 123 7.08 7.09 0.13
C GLY A 123 6.04 7.12 -0.98
N TRP A 124 4.80 6.74 -0.67
CA TRP A 124 3.68 6.83 -1.60
C TRP A 124 3.39 8.27 -2.06
N LEU A 125 3.41 9.22 -1.13
CA LEU A 125 3.26 10.63 -1.43
C LEU A 125 4.33 11.10 -2.42
N TYR A 126 5.59 10.71 -2.21
CA TYR A 126 6.68 11.03 -3.13
C TYR A 126 6.52 10.36 -4.48
N HIS A 127 6.13 9.09 -4.53
CA HIS A 127 5.91 8.35 -5.78
C HIS A 127 4.80 9.00 -6.63
N ILE A 128 3.65 9.30 -6.03
CA ILE A 128 2.52 9.99 -6.69
C ILE A 128 2.94 11.36 -7.26
N ARG A 129 3.89 12.03 -6.60
CA ARG A 129 4.43 13.34 -7.01
C ARG A 129 5.60 13.21 -8.01
N GLY A 130 5.89 12.01 -8.51
CA GLY A 130 7.02 11.75 -9.43
C GLY A 130 8.41 11.88 -8.79
N ARG A 131 8.50 11.97 -7.46
CA ARG A 131 9.76 12.10 -6.72
C ARG A 131 10.36 10.72 -6.40
N PHE A 132 10.75 9.99 -7.43
CA PHE A 132 11.12 8.57 -7.33
C PHE A 132 12.29 8.29 -6.38
N ARG A 133 13.37 9.09 -6.40
CA ARG A 133 14.48 8.94 -5.43
C ARG A 133 14.03 9.13 -3.98
N GLY A 134 13.15 10.10 -3.74
CA GLY A 134 12.57 10.34 -2.42
C GLY A 134 11.70 9.16 -1.98
N ALA A 135 10.88 8.63 -2.89
CA ALA A 135 10.05 7.47 -2.64
C ALA A 135 10.90 6.23 -2.31
N GLU A 136 11.97 5.97 -3.06
CA GLU A 136 12.88 4.84 -2.85
C GLU A 136 13.53 4.90 -1.46
N SER A 137 13.99 6.08 -1.05
CA SER A 137 14.56 6.29 0.28
C SER A 137 13.55 5.96 1.39
N MET A 138 12.31 6.43 1.25
CA MET A 138 11.28 6.21 2.27
C MET A 138 10.77 4.76 2.29
N PHE A 139 10.57 4.13 1.12
CA PHE A 139 10.20 2.72 1.03
C PHE A 139 11.29 1.80 1.57
N ARG A 140 12.59 2.08 1.35
CA ARG A 140 13.67 1.31 1.99
C ARG A 140 13.66 1.44 3.51
N ARG A 141 13.41 2.64 4.03
CA ARG A 141 13.27 2.86 5.48
C ARG A 141 12.09 2.07 6.05
N ALA A 142 10.95 2.06 5.37
CA ALA A 142 9.80 1.25 5.76
C ALA A 142 10.10 -0.26 5.69
N LEU A 143 10.81 -0.71 4.64
CA LEU A 143 11.14 -2.12 4.44
C LEU A 143 11.92 -2.70 5.61
N GLY A 144 12.93 -1.99 6.12
CA GLY A 144 13.68 -2.45 7.31
C GLY A 144 12.79 -2.67 8.53
N GLY A 145 11.76 -1.84 8.73
CA GLY A 145 10.78 -2.04 9.79
C GLY A 145 9.89 -3.26 9.57
N PHE A 146 9.41 -3.46 8.33
CA PHE A 146 8.57 -4.60 7.98
C PHE A 146 9.32 -5.94 8.09
N GLU A 147 10.59 -5.98 7.70
CA GLU A 147 11.44 -7.17 7.81
C GLU A 147 11.64 -7.61 9.26
N VAL A 148 11.86 -6.66 10.17
CA VAL A 148 11.99 -6.96 11.61
C VAL A 148 10.65 -7.37 12.21
N TRP A 149 9.57 -6.71 11.85
CA TRP A 149 8.27 -6.91 12.51
C TRP A 149 7.52 -8.13 12.02
N LEU A 150 7.41 -8.31 10.70
CA LEU A 150 6.61 -9.36 10.08
C LEU A 150 7.46 -10.49 9.51
N GLY A 151 8.76 -10.24 9.32
CA GLY A 151 9.68 -11.15 8.66
C GLY A 151 9.88 -10.82 7.18
N PRO A 152 10.99 -11.30 6.59
CA PRO A 152 11.41 -10.99 5.22
C PRO A 152 10.48 -11.53 4.14
N ASN A 153 9.75 -12.61 4.44
CA ASN A 153 8.85 -13.31 3.51
C ASN A 153 7.36 -13.03 3.77
N HIS A 154 7.03 -12.15 4.73
CA HIS A 154 5.63 -11.81 4.94
C HIS A 154 5.03 -11.08 3.73
N LYS A 155 3.75 -11.35 3.40
CA LYS A 155 3.08 -10.81 2.22
C LYS A 155 3.27 -9.30 2.06
N GLN A 156 3.09 -8.52 3.13
CA GLN A 156 3.26 -7.05 3.08
C GLN A 156 4.72 -6.61 2.84
N THR A 157 5.69 -7.35 3.39
CA THR A 157 7.11 -7.13 3.14
C THR A 157 7.41 -7.33 1.65
N LEU A 158 6.92 -8.43 1.07
CA LEU A 158 7.12 -8.76 -0.35
C LEU A 158 6.46 -7.76 -1.31
N VAL A 159 5.30 -7.19 -0.92
CA VAL A 159 4.67 -6.10 -1.69
C VAL A 159 5.61 -4.89 -1.78
N LEU A 160 6.23 -4.51 -0.66
CA LEU A 160 7.14 -3.37 -0.62
C LEU A 160 8.46 -3.64 -1.35
N VAL A 161 8.98 -4.88 -1.28
CA VAL A 161 10.13 -5.32 -2.08
C VAL A 161 9.82 -5.20 -3.58
N SER A 162 8.66 -5.69 -4.01
CA SER A 162 8.21 -5.59 -5.42
C SER A 162 8.10 -4.12 -5.85
N ARG A 163 7.50 -3.27 -5.00
CA ARG A 163 7.37 -1.83 -5.25
C ARG A 163 8.72 -1.13 -5.43
N LEU A 164 9.72 -1.50 -4.62
CA LEU A 164 11.08 -1.00 -4.77
C LEU A 164 11.73 -1.49 -6.07
N GLY A 165 11.45 -2.72 -6.50
CA GLY A 165 11.87 -3.26 -7.80
C GLY A 165 11.31 -2.44 -8.96
N HIS A 166 9.99 -2.25 -9.01
CA HIS A 166 9.31 -1.41 -9.98
C HIS A 166 9.86 0.02 -10.00
N LEU A 167 10.09 0.62 -8.84
CA LEU A 167 10.65 1.98 -8.74
C LEU A 167 12.10 2.07 -9.24
N CYS A 168 12.87 0.99 -9.18
CA CYS A 168 14.19 0.94 -9.83
C CYS A 168 14.05 0.87 -11.35
N MET A 169 13.04 0.16 -11.88
CA MET A 169 12.74 0.14 -13.32
C MET A 169 12.31 1.51 -13.84
N GLU A 170 11.45 2.24 -13.11
CA GLU A 170 11.05 3.62 -13.44
C GLU A 170 12.24 4.61 -13.47
N GLN A 171 13.39 4.22 -12.93
CA GLN A 171 14.62 4.99 -12.91
C GLN A 171 15.70 4.39 -13.83
N ASP A 172 15.33 3.48 -14.74
CA ASP A 172 16.23 2.78 -15.67
C ASP A 172 17.38 2.01 -14.98
N ARG A 173 17.15 1.53 -13.75
CA ARG A 173 18.13 0.81 -12.92
C ARG A 173 17.79 -0.68 -12.84
N ALA A 174 17.90 -1.34 -13.99
CA ALA A 174 17.63 -2.77 -14.14
C ALA A 174 18.48 -3.64 -13.20
N ASP A 175 19.75 -3.28 -13.01
CA ASP A 175 20.71 -3.94 -12.12
C ASP A 175 20.23 -4.03 -10.67
N LYS A 176 19.45 -3.04 -10.21
CA LYS A 176 18.89 -3.00 -8.85
C LYS A 176 17.45 -3.50 -8.77
N ALA A 177 16.72 -3.44 -9.88
CA ALA A 177 15.36 -3.99 -9.95
C ALA A 177 15.36 -5.51 -9.87
N GLU A 178 16.25 -6.18 -10.62
CA GLU A 178 16.31 -7.64 -10.73
C GLU A 178 16.38 -8.37 -9.39
N PRO A 179 17.34 -8.07 -8.47
CA PRO A 179 17.43 -8.79 -7.21
C PRO A 179 16.20 -8.56 -6.31
N LEU A 180 15.53 -7.41 -6.42
CA LEU A 180 14.33 -7.12 -5.65
C LEU A 180 13.13 -7.93 -6.17
N LEU A 181 12.90 -7.92 -7.49
CA LEU A 181 11.81 -8.68 -8.11
C LEU A 181 12.01 -10.18 -7.94
N ALA A 182 13.23 -10.69 -8.14
CA ALA A 182 13.56 -12.09 -7.92
C ALA A 182 13.30 -12.50 -6.45
N ARG A 183 13.72 -11.67 -5.49
CA ARG A 183 13.43 -11.90 -4.07
C ARG A 183 11.93 -11.94 -3.78
N ALA A 184 11.17 -11.00 -4.34
CA ALA A 184 9.72 -10.96 -4.14
C ALA A 184 9.03 -12.20 -4.70
N LEU A 185 9.37 -12.61 -5.92
CA LEU A 185 8.84 -13.80 -6.57
C LEU A 185 9.12 -15.06 -5.76
N HIS A 186 10.38 -15.26 -5.37
CA HIS A 186 10.77 -16.41 -4.54
C HIS A 186 10.01 -16.44 -3.22
N GLY A 187 9.93 -15.30 -2.51
CA GLY A 187 9.18 -15.21 -1.26
C GLY A 187 7.69 -15.49 -1.43
N TYR A 188 7.05 -15.07 -2.53
CA TYR A 188 5.66 -15.42 -2.81
C TYR A 188 5.50 -16.91 -3.10
N GLU A 189 6.39 -17.51 -3.88
CA GLU A 189 6.35 -18.94 -4.19
C GLU A 189 6.47 -19.80 -2.92
N GLU A 190 7.34 -19.42 -1.98
CA GLU A 190 7.48 -20.11 -0.69
C GLU A 190 6.28 -19.95 0.24
N THR A 191 5.67 -18.75 0.29
CA THR A 191 4.73 -18.40 1.36
C THR A 191 3.28 -18.77 1.07
N ILE A 192 2.83 -18.62 -0.17
CA ILE A 192 1.43 -18.83 -0.54
C ILE A 192 1.24 -20.06 -1.44
N GLY A 193 2.34 -20.71 -1.84
CA GLY A 193 2.35 -21.89 -2.70
C GLY A 193 1.75 -21.65 -4.09
N PRO A 194 1.75 -22.65 -4.99
CA PRO A 194 1.31 -22.45 -6.37
C PRO A 194 -0.14 -21.97 -6.52
N ALA A 195 -1.05 -22.50 -5.70
CA ALA A 195 -2.46 -22.14 -5.74
C ALA A 195 -2.72 -20.72 -5.21
N GLY A 196 -2.08 -20.33 -4.10
CA GLY A 196 -2.19 -18.98 -3.56
C GLY A 196 -1.50 -17.95 -4.45
N PHE A 197 -0.39 -18.33 -5.08
CA PHE A 197 0.33 -17.49 -6.04
C PHE A 197 -0.57 -17.09 -7.22
N ALA A 198 -1.26 -18.05 -7.84
CA ALA A 198 -2.16 -17.80 -8.96
C ALA A 198 -3.36 -16.89 -8.59
N GLN A 199 -3.73 -16.82 -7.31
CA GLN A 199 -4.81 -15.97 -6.80
C GLN A 199 -4.32 -14.65 -6.21
N SER A 200 -3.00 -14.43 -6.15
CA SER A 200 -2.40 -13.25 -5.55
C SER A 200 -2.13 -12.19 -6.61
N ARG A 201 -2.97 -11.14 -6.61
CA ARG A 201 -2.81 -9.98 -7.50
C ARG A 201 -1.41 -9.37 -7.39
N GLU A 202 -0.85 -9.33 -6.18
CA GLU A 202 0.47 -8.76 -5.92
C GLU A 202 1.60 -9.66 -6.43
N ALA A 203 1.46 -10.98 -6.29
CA ALA A 203 2.45 -11.92 -6.83
C ALA A 203 2.47 -11.89 -8.37
N LEU A 204 1.30 -11.81 -9.00
CA LEU A 204 1.18 -11.65 -10.46
C LEU A 204 1.75 -10.30 -10.94
N GLU A 205 1.69 -9.25 -10.12
CA GLU A 205 2.30 -7.94 -10.44
C GLU A 205 3.82 -8.07 -10.46
N ALA A 206 4.42 -8.75 -9.48
CA ALA A 206 5.85 -9.03 -9.49
C ALA A 206 6.30 -9.89 -10.70
N VAL A 207 5.45 -10.81 -11.17
CA VAL A 207 5.72 -11.60 -12.40
C VAL A 207 5.70 -10.70 -13.63
N ALA A 208 4.70 -9.81 -13.73
CA ALA A 208 4.60 -8.87 -14.84
C ALA A 208 5.80 -7.91 -14.86
N ASP A 209 6.19 -7.37 -13.71
CA ASP A 209 7.35 -6.50 -13.55
C ASP A 209 8.65 -7.21 -13.98
N MET A 210 8.82 -8.49 -13.59
CA MET A 210 9.96 -9.29 -14.02
C MET A 210 9.96 -9.51 -15.54
N GLY A 211 8.79 -9.74 -16.15
CA GLY A 211 8.64 -9.84 -17.61
C GLY A 211 9.02 -8.56 -18.34
N MET A 212 8.58 -7.41 -17.83
CA MET A 212 8.94 -6.09 -18.37
C MET A 212 10.44 -5.78 -18.19
N LEU A 213 11.04 -6.20 -17.07
CA LEU A 213 12.48 -6.09 -16.85
C LEU A 213 13.28 -6.95 -17.85
N ARG A 214 12.85 -8.19 -18.10
CA ARG A 214 13.48 -9.06 -19.10
C ARG A 214 13.37 -8.47 -20.51
N LEU A 215 12.24 -7.81 -20.81
CA LEU A 215 12.06 -7.11 -22.09
C LEU A 215 13.05 -5.94 -22.23
N SER A 216 13.28 -5.15 -21.18
CA SER A 216 14.24 -4.04 -21.23
C SER A 216 15.70 -4.49 -21.32
N GLN A 217 15.98 -5.75 -20.98
CA GLN A 217 17.28 -6.41 -21.14
C GLN A 217 17.43 -7.14 -22.50
N ASP A 218 16.47 -6.97 -23.42
CA ASP A 218 16.40 -7.66 -24.72
C ASP A 218 16.32 -9.20 -24.60
N GLN A 219 15.90 -9.71 -23.44
CA GLN A 219 15.72 -11.13 -23.18
C GLN A 219 14.28 -11.56 -23.54
N GLN A 220 13.92 -11.39 -24.82
CA GLN A 220 12.54 -11.55 -25.29
C GLN A 220 11.93 -12.92 -24.96
N ARG A 221 12.72 -14.00 -25.04
CA ARG A 221 12.24 -15.37 -24.73
C ARG A 221 11.81 -15.49 -23.28
N GLU A 222 12.62 -14.98 -22.35
CA GLU A 222 12.29 -14.98 -20.92
C GLU A 222 11.11 -14.05 -20.63
N ALA A 223 11.11 -12.85 -21.21
CA ALA A 223 10.03 -11.87 -21.08
C ALA A 223 8.68 -12.48 -21.46
N ARG A 224 8.59 -13.19 -22.60
CA ARG A 224 7.37 -13.90 -23.02
C ARG A 224 6.88 -14.90 -21.99
N GLY A 225 7.79 -15.65 -21.37
CA GLY A 225 7.45 -16.62 -20.32
C GLY A 225 6.78 -15.96 -19.12
N TYR A 226 7.39 -14.91 -18.58
CA TYR A 226 6.85 -14.15 -17.46
C TYR A 226 5.53 -13.46 -17.82
N LEU A 227 5.47 -12.75 -18.96
CA LEU A 227 4.28 -12.03 -19.37
C LEU A 227 3.08 -12.95 -19.64
N ARG A 228 3.31 -14.14 -20.20
CA ARG A 228 2.25 -15.15 -20.38
C ARG A 228 1.75 -15.66 -19.03
N ARG A 229 2.67 -15.96 -18.10
CA ARG A 229 2.31 -16.39 -16.74
C ARG A 229 1.50 -15.33 -16.00
N ALA A 230 1.86 -14.05 -16.14
CA ALA A 230 1.11 -12.93 -15.57
C ALA A 230 -0.27 -12.77 -16.23
N HIS A 231 -0.34 -12.81 -17.57
CA HIS A 231 -1.58 -12.74 -18.33
C HIS A 231 -2.57 -13.82 -17.90
N ASP A 232 -2.15 -15.09 -17.88
CA ASP A 232 -3.03 -16.22 -17.59
C ASP A 232 -3.53 -16.17 -16.14
N GLY A 233 -2.67 -15.76 -15.21
CA GLY A 233 -3.06 -15.51 -13.83
C GLY A 233 -4.09 -14.38 -13.71
N TYR A 234 -3.88 -13.25 -14.38
CA TYR A 234 -4.84 -12.15 -14.37
C TYR A 234 -6.15 -12.47 -15.10
N MET A 235 -6.10 -13.23 -16.20
CA MET A 235 -7.28 -13.75 -16.89
C MET A 235 -8.17 -14.56 -15.95
N SER A 236 -7.55 -15.47 -15.18
CA SER A 236 -8.27 -16.31 -14.21
C SER A 236 -8.84 -15.49 -13.03
N LEU A 237 -8.05 -14.54 -12.52
CA LEU A 237 -8.39 -13.80 -11.30
C LEU A 237 -9.36 -12.62 -11.54
N LEU A 238 -9.18 -11.88 -12.63
CA LEU A 238 -9.82 -10.58 -12.88
C LEU A 238 -10.65 -10.55 -14.18
N GLY A 239 -10.52 -11.57 -15.03
CA GLY A 239 -11.18 -11.64 -16.32
C GLY A 239 -10.48 -10.84 -17.44
N PRO A 240 -10.98 -10.96 -18.68
CA PRO A 240 -10.34 -10.42 -19.88
C PRO A 240 -10.36 -8.89 -19.97
N ASP A 241 -11.40 -8.23 -19.45
CA ASP A 241 -11.58 -6.78 -19.64
C ASP A 241 -10.72 -5.94 -18.68
N HIS A 242 -10.20 -6.56 -17.63
CA HIS A 242 -9.41 -5.86 -16.62
C HIS A 242 -8.08 -5.35 -17.21
N ALA A 243 -7.71 -4.10 -16.91
CA ALA A 243 -6.54 -3.45 -17.49
C ALA A 243 -5.23 -4.22 -17.26
N ARG A 244 -5.06 -4.82 -16.07
CA ARG A 244 -3.90 -5.65 -15.73
C ARG A 244 -3.81 -6.96 -16.54
N THR A 245 -4.94 -7.46 -17.03
CA THR A 245 -4.96 -8.62 -17.92
C THR A 245 -4.54 -8.20 -19.33
N ARG A 246 -5.05 -7.07 -19.81
CA ARG A 246 -4.78 -6.55 -21.16
C ARG A 246 -3.35 -6.06 -21.35
N GLN A 247 -2.70 -5.54 -20.32
CA GLN A 247 -1.33 -5.00 -20.40
C GLN A 247 -0.31 -6.07 -20.87
N PRO A 248 -0.10 -7.20 -20.18
CA PRO A 248 0.79 -8.25 -20.67
C PRO A 248 0.35 -8.82 -22.02
N GLN A 249 -0.95 -8.92 -22.28
CA GLN A 249 -1.48 -9.40 -23.56
C GLN A 249 -1.03 -8.53 -24.74
N THR A 250 -1.05 -7.21 -24.56
CA THR A 250 -0.67 -6.25 -25.60
C THR A 250 0.80 -6.42 -25.96
N VAL A 251 1.66 -6.48 -24.93
CA VAL A 251 3.11 -6.69 -25.10
C VAL A 251 3.40 -8.05 -25.76
N LEU A 252 2.69 -9.11 -25.38
CA LEU A 252 2.85 -10.43 -26.00
C LEU A 252 2.51 -10.40 -27.50
N ARG A 253 1.44 -9.72 -27.91
CA ARG A 253 1.07 -9.59 -29.33
C ARG A 253 2.12 -8.82 -30.13
N GLU A 254 2.68 -7.77 -29.56
CA GLU A 254 3.77 -7.01 -30.19
C GLU A 254 5.01 -7.87 -30.39
N LEU A 255 5.40 -8.63 -29.36
CA LEU A 255 6.51 -9.57 -29.45
C LEU A 255 6.27 -10.65 -30.51
N GLU A 256 5.07 -11.23 -30.56
CA GLU A 256 4.68 -12.23 -31.56
C GLU A 256 4.77 -11.68 -32.97
N TRP A 257 4.25 -10.47 -33.20
CA TRP A 257 4.30 -9.79 -34.49
C TRP A 257 5.74 -9.55 -34.95
N LEU A 258 6.63 -9.09 -34.06
CA LEU A 258 8.05 -8.87 -34.39
C LEU A 258 8.76 -10.17 -34.80
N SER A 259 8.47 -11.29 -34.14
CA SER A 259 9.09 -12.59 -34.49
C SER A 259 8.63 -13.20 -35.82
N VAL A 260 7.67 -12.58 -36.51
CA VAL A 260 7.29 -12.98 -37.89
C VAL A 260 8.28 -12.41 -38.92
N PHE A 261 9.05 -11.39 -38.55
CA PHE A 261 9.98 -10.68 -39.44
C PHE A 261 11.46 -10.93 -39.18
N ASP A 262 11.79 -11.74 -38.15
CA ASP A 262 13.13 -12.25 -37.84
C ASP A 262 13.35 -13.66 -38.44
#